data_AF-A0A4Q1SQS2-F1
#
_entry.id   AF-A0A4Q1SQS2-F1
#
_cell.length_a   1.000
_cell.length_b   1.000
_cell.length_c   1.000
_cell.angle_alpha   90.00
_cell.angle_beta   90.00
_cell.angle_gamma   90.00
#
_symmetry.space_group_name_H-M   'P 1'
#
loop_
_entity.id
_entity.type
_entity.pdbx_description
1 polymer ?
#
loop_
_entity_poly.entity_id
_entity_poly.type
_entity_poly.pdbx_seq_one_letter_code
_entity_poly.pdbx_strand_id
1 'polypeptide(L)'
;MREKKLLTEQEWVYQYVQNSNHPLPVVMGTKGTWGKDGNPWIILIAGSYEDLMVMCDIHETPHSHIRRMTIHDLVYYAASITDPATVKQIMHTWADPENEEGTS
;
A
#
# COMPACT_ATOMS: atom_id res chain seq x y z
N MET A 1 -17.37 13.11 22.19
CA MET A 1 -16.71 12.17 21.25
C MET A 1 -15.70 12.98 20.46
N ARG A 2 -14.41 12.60 20.44
CA ARG A 2 -13.43 13.29 19.57
C ARG A 2 -13.75 12.89 18.12
N GLU A 3 -13.99 13.85 17.25
CA GLU A 3 -14.13 13.61 15.81
C GLU A 3 -12.88 12.88 15.32
N LYS A 4 -13.07 11.70 14.73
CA LYS A 4 -11.98 10.90 14.17
C LYS A 4 -11.58 11.57 12.85
N LYS A 5 -10.61 12.49 12.90
CA LYS A 5 -10.07 13.17 11.71
C LYS A 5 -9.64 12.10 10.69
N LEU A 6 -10.22 12.12 9.50
CA LEU A 6 -9.77 11.27 8.39
C LEU A 6 -8.36 11.71 8.01
N LEU A 7 -7.41 10.79 8.04
CA LEU A 7 -6.03 11.06 7.66
C LEU A 7 -5.90 10.93 6.14
N THR A 8 -5.12 11.83 5.53
CA THR A 8 -4.59 11.65 4.18
C THR A 8 -3.60 10.47 4.12
N GLU A 9 -3.25 9.96 2.93
CA GLU A 9 -2.23 8.91 2.76
C GLU A 9 -0.93 9.34 3.45
N GLN A 10 -0.47 10.56 3.16
CA GLN A 10 0.78 11.10 3.71
C GLN A 10 0.71 11.24 5.24
N GLU A 11 -0.40 11.74 5.80
CA GLU A 11 -0.57 11.83 7.25
C GLU A 11 -0.60 10.46 7.92
N TRP A 12 -1.23 9.46 7.27
CA TRP A 12 -1.24 8.08 7.77
C TRP A 12 0.16 7.49 7.79
N VAL A 13 0.93 7.66 6.70
CA VAL A 13 2.31 7.15 6.59
C VAL A 13 3.20 7.81 7.63
N TYR A 14 3.09 9.12 7.78
CA TYR A 14 3.84 9.86 8.79
C TYR A 14 3.54 9.33 10.20
N GLN A 15 2.27 9.11 10.54
CA GLN A 15 1.91 8.52 11.84
C GLN A 15 2.37 7.06 11.99
N TYR A 16 2.28 6.25 10.93
CA TYR A 16 2.74 4.86 10.97
C TYR A 16 4.23 4.77 11.29
N VAL A 17 5.04 5.57 10.58
CA VAL A 17 6.50 5.62 10.77
C VAL A 17 6.86 6.15 12.16
N GLN A 18 6.25 7.25 12.60
CA GLN A 18 6.56 7.85 13.90
C GLN A 18 6.19 6.94 15.09
N ASN A 19 5.17 6.09 14.93
CA ASN A 19 4.73 5.17 15.98
C ASN A 19 5.41 3.79 15.92
N SER A 20 6.35 3.57 14.99
CA SER A 20 7.00 2.28 14.77
C SER A 20 8.52 2.39 14.93
N ASN A 21 9.12 1.54 15.76
CA ASN A 21 10.58 1.50 15.91
C ASN A 21 11.30 0.99 14.64
N HIS A 22 10.63 0.14 13.86
CA HIS A 22 11.10 -0.42 12.59
C HIS A 22 9.93 -0.49 11.61
N PRO A 23 9.60 0.61 10.91
CA PRO A 23 8.50 0.61 9.95
C PRO A 23 8.84 -0.33 8.79
N LEU A 24 7.95 -1.29 8.54
CA LEU A 24 8.06 -2.21 7.43
C LEU A 24 7.35 -1.62 6.21
N PRO A 25 7.67 -2.11 4.99
CA PRO A 25 6.87 -1.80 3.82
C PRO A 25 5.41 -2.25 4.05
N VAL A 26 4.45 -1.45 3.61
CA VAL A 26 3.03 -1.67 3.86
C VAL A 26 2.24 -1.65 2.56
N VAL A 27 1.27 -2.56 2.48
CA VAL A 27 0.26 -2.56 1.43
C VAL A 27 -1.03 -1.98 2.00
N MET A 28 -1.52 -0.89 1.41
CA MET A 28 -2.81 -0.29 1.76
C MET A 28 -3.83 -0.58 0.68
N GLY A 29 -4.96 -1.19 1.03
CA GLY A 29 -6.06 -1.51 0.12
C GLY A 29 -7.37 -1.77 0.87
N THR A 30 -8.52 -1.78 0.19
CA THR A 30 -9.82 -1.70 0.88
C THR A 30 -10.35 -3.01 1.46
N LYS A 31 -10.39 -3.06 2.79
CA LYS A 31 -11.65 -3.11 3.58
C LYS A 31 -11.83 -1.82 4.40
N GLY A 32 -11.70 -0.64 3.77
CA GLY A 32 -12.07 0.64 4.39
C GLY A 32 -11.09 1.81 4.28
N THR A 33 -9.95 1.67 3.60
CA THR A 33 -8.87 2.67 3.70
C THR A 33 -8.80 3.65 2.53
N TRP A 34 -8.86 3.21 1.26
CA TRP A 34 -8.63 4.10 0.10
C TRP A 34 -9.33 3.62 -1.17
N GLY A 35 -10.21 4.44 -1.75
CA GLY A 35 -10.80 4.21 -3.08
C GLY A 35 -10.86 5.51 -3.85
N LYS A 36 -10.54 5.48 -5.14
CA LYS A 36 -10.70 6.65 -6.03
C LYS A 36 -11.96 6.45 -6.85
N ASP A 37 -12.90 7.39 -6.74
CA ASP A 37 -14.15 7.39 -7.51
C ASP A 37 -14.98 6.09 -7.34
N GLY A 38 -14.94 5.49 -6.15
CA GLY A 38 -15.66 4.24 -5.85
C GLY A 38 -14.96 2.96 -6.34
N ASN A 39 -13.80 3.08 -6.99
CA ASN A 39 -13.01 1.93 -7.44
C ASN A 39 -11.99 1.51 -6.37
N PRO A 40 -11.82 0.20 -6.13
CA PRO A 40 -10.83 -0.30 -5.21
C PRO A 40 -9.42 0.04 -5.72
N TRP A 41 -8.56 0.47 -4.81
CA TRP A 41 -7.21 0.91 -5.12
C TRP A 41 -6.25 0.35 -4.06
N ILE A 42 -5.11 -0.18 -4.51
CA ILE A 42 -4.01 -0.57 -3.64
C ILE A 42 -2.84 0.40 -3.78
N ILE A 43 -2.25 0.78 -2.66
CA ILE A 43 -1.07 1.62 -2.56
C ILE A 43 0.01 0.83 -1.82
N LEU A 44 1.13 0.57 -2.49
CA LEU A 44 2.34 0.00 -1.90
C LEU A 44 3.18 1.15 -1.35
N ILE A 45 3.69 1.03 -0.13
CA ILE A 45 4.50 2.07 0.51
C ILE A 45 5.73 1.46 1.16
N ALA A 46 6.89 2.08 0.92
CA ALA A 46 8.14 1.72 1.58
C ALA A 46 9.00 2.95 1.90
N GLY A 47 9.88 2.80 2.89
CA GLY A 47 10.83 3.86 3.28
C GLY A 47 11.98 4.03 2.29
N SER A 48 12.35 2.97 1.57
CA SER A 48 13.38 2.97 0.54
C SER A 48 12.80 2.69 -0.85
N TYR A 49 13.55 3.05 -1.90
CA TYR A 49 13.11 2.81 -3.28
C TYR A 49 13.24 1.31 -3.60
N GLU A 50 14.30 0.68 -3.11
CA GLU A 50 14.62 -0.74 -3.30
C GLU A 50 13.54 -1.64 -2.70
N ASP A 51 13.10 -1.36 -1.47
CA ASP A 51 12.02 -2.12 -0.84
C ASP A 51 10.72 -2.00 -1.63
N LEU A 52 10.43 -0.80 -2.16
CA LEU A 52 9.24 -0.60 -2.99
C LEU A 52 9.34 -1.35 -4.32
N MET A 53 10.52 -1.40 -4.96
CA MET A 53 10.73 -2.18 -6.17
C MET A 53 10.44 -3.67 -5.93
N VAL A 54 10.95 -4.21 -4.82
CA VAL A 54 10.69 -5.60 -4.43
C VAL A 54 9.18 -5.83 -4.23
N MET A 55 8.48 -4.91 -3.55
CA MET A 55 7.03 -5.00 -3.43
C MET A 55 6.31 -4.93 -4.78
N CYS A 56 6.75 -4.07 -5.68
CA CYS A 56 6.20 -3.99 -7.03
C CYS A 56 6.38 -5.30 -7.79
N ASP A 57 7.54 -5.94 -7.68
CA ASP A 57 7.80 -7.23 -8.32
C ASP A 57 6.91 -8.35 -7.76
N ILE A 58 6.75 -8.41 -6.43
CA ILE A 58 5.87 -9.37 -5.75
C ILE A 58 4.42 -9.22 -6.20
N HIS A 59 3.98 -7.98 -6.44
CA HIS A 59 2.60 -7.65 -6.81
C HIS A 59 2.41 -7.36 -8.30
N GLU A 60 3.37 -7.75 -9.14
CA GLU A 60 3.35 -7.57 -10.61
C GLU A 60 2.97 -6.14 -11.04
N THR A 61 3.43 -5.14 -10.29
CA THR A 61 3.09 -3.73 -10.48
C THR A 61 4.17 -3.03 -11.32
N PRO A 62 3.81 -2.31 -12.39
CA PRO A 62 4.77 -1.56 -13.18
C PRO A 62 5.55 -0.53 -12.34
N HIS A 63 6.87 -0.56 -12.43
CA HIS A 63 7.76 0.38 -11.71
C HIS A 63 7.57 1.83 -12.17
N SER A 64 7.01 2.05 -13.36
CA SER A 64 6.66 3.38 -13.89
C SER A 64 5.67 4.16 -13.02
N HIS A 65 4.99 3.49 -12.07
CA HIS A 65 4.04 4.12 -11.15
C HIS A 65 4.62 4.44 -9.78
N ILE A 66 5.94 4.27 -9.58
CA ILE A 66 6.61 4.65 -8.35
C ILE A 66 6.73 6.18 -8.27
N ARG A 67 6.28 6.75 -7.15
CA ARG A 67 6.44 8.15 -6.79
C ARG A 67 7.25 8.29 -5.51
N ARG A 68 8.15 9.28 -5.48
CA ARG A 68 8.82 9.73 -4.25
C ARG A 68 7.94 10.77 -3.59
N MET A 69 7.65 10.56 -2.31
CA MET A 69 6.80 11.42 -1.50
C MET A 69 7.63 12.04 -0.38
N THR A 70 7.23 13.24 0.06
CA THR A 70 7.90 13.93 1.16
C THR A 70 6.85 14.62 2.01
N ILE A 71 6.86 14.34 3.31
CA ILE A 71 6.01 15.00 4.30
C ILE A 71 6.85 15.29 5.54
N HIS A 72 6.90 16.57 5.94
CA HIS A 72 7.79 17.04 7.01
C HIS A 72 9.26 16.64 6.75
N ASP A 73 9.84 15.83 7.62
CA ASP A 73 11.18 15.25 7.57
C ASP A 73 11.22 13.82 7.00
N LEU A 74 10.05 13.24 6.69
CA LEU A 74 9.92 11.89 6.16
C LEU A 74 9.92 11.88 4.63
N VAL A 75 10.81 11.08 4.07
CA VAL A 75 10.79 10.68 2.66
C VAL A 75 10.34 9.23 2.60
N TYR A 76 9.40 8.94 1.70
CA TYR A 76 8.96 7.57 1.42
C TYR A 76 8.66 7.42 -0.07
N TYR A 77 8.52 6.17 -0.51
CA TYR A 77 8.14 5.84 -1.87
C TYR A 77 6.80 5.14 -1.87
N ALA A 78 5.98 5.44 -2.87
CA ALA A 78 4.70 4.78 -3.05
C ALA A 78 4.49 4.35 -4.50
N ALA A 79 3.82 3.23 -4.69
CA ALA A 79 3.32 2.79 -5.98
C ALA A 79 1.82 2.53 -5.88
N SER A 80 1.12 2.73 -6.99
CA SER A 80 -0.33 2.64 -7.03
C SER A 80 -0.76 1.56 -8.02
N ILE A 81 -1.54 0.61 -7.53
CA ILE A 81 -2.12 -0.48 -8.32
C ILE A 81 -3.58 -0.17 -8.55
N THR A 82 -3.90 0.31 -9.75
CA THR A 82 -5.26 0.70 -10.14
C THR A 82 -5.90 -0.26 -11.13
N ASP A 83 -5.15 -1.25 -11.62
CA ASP A 83 -5.71 -2.27 -12.50
C ASP A 83 -6.72 -3.13 -11.73
N PRO A 84 -8.00 -3.20 -12.15
CA PRO A 84 -9.02 -3.93 -11.40
C PRO A 84 -8.76 -5.43 -11.25
N ALA A 85 -8.10 -6.06 -12.24
CA ALA A 85 -7.80 -7.50 -12.17
C ALA A 85 -6.68 -7.75 -11.15
N THR A 86 -5.60 -6.99 -11.20
CA THR A 86 -4.50 -7.06 -10.22
C THR A 86 -5.00 -6.74 -8.81
N VAL A 87 -5.80 -5.68 -8.64
CA VAL A 87 -6.38 -5.31 -7.35
C VAL A 87 -7.24 -6.45 -6.80
N LYS A 88 -8.11 -7.04 -7.62
CA LYS A 88 -8.97 -8.15 -7.21
C LYS A 88 -8.15 -9.39 -6.83
N GLN A 89 -7.10 -9.70 -7.57
CA GLN A 89 -6.20 -10.82 -7.28
C GLN A 89 -5.53 -10.64 -5.91
N ILE A 90 -4.89 -9.49 -5.68
CA ILE A 90 -4.22 -9.20 -4.40
C ILE A 90 -5.22 -9.25 -3.24
N MET A 91 -6.41 -8.67 -3.41
CA MET A 91 -7.46 -8.72 -2.39
C MET A 91 -7.97 -10.13 -2.12
N HIS A 92 -8.00 -11.01 -3.14
CA HIS A 92 -8.40 -12.41 -2.98
C HIS A 92 -7.39 -13.16 -2.12
N THR A 93 -6.08 -12.96 -2.35
CA THR A 93 -5.01 -13.56 -1.54
C THR A 93 -5.12 -13.18 -0.06
N TRP A 94 -5.60 -11.96 0.25
CA TRP A 94 -5.83 -11.54 1.63
C TRP A 94 -7.10 -12.11 2.26
N ALA A 95 -8.09 -12.45 1.45
CA ALA A 95 -9.36 -13.00 1.93
C ALA A 95 -9.22 -14.50 2.28
N ASP A 96 -8.26 -15.19 1.68
CA ASP A 96 -8.06 -16.62 1.83
C ASP A 96 -6.56 -16.97 1.82
N PRO A 97 -5.89 -16.96 2.99
CA PRO A 97 -4.45 -17.23 3.11
C PRO A 97 -4.07 -18.69 2.78
N GLU A 98 -5.04 -19.60 2.60
CA GLU A 98 -4.79 -21.02 2.31
C GLU A 98 -4.59 -21.34 0.81
N ASN A 99 -4.71 -20.35 -0.09
CA ASN A 99 -4.55 -20.55 -1.55
C ASN A 99 -3.11 -20.37 -2.09
N GLU A 100 -2.09 -20.19 -1.24
CA GLU A 100 -0.69 -20.15 -1.70
C GLU A 100 -0.13 -21.53 -2.09
N GLU A 101 -0.81 -22.64 -1.76
CA GLU A 101 -0.44 -24.00 -2.17
C GLU A 101 -1.45 -24.57 -3.18
N GLY A 102 -1.50 -23.99 -4.38
CA GLY A 102 -2.42 -24.36 -5.45
C GLY A 102 -1.76 -24.88 -6.72
N THR A 103 -0.66 -25.64 -6.62
CA THR A 103 -0.22 -26.53 -7.71
C THR A 103 0.08 -27.92 -7.15
N SER A 104 -0.84 -28.85 -7.40
CA SER A 104 -0.61 -30.29 -7.36
C SER A 104 -1.08 -30.88 -8.68
#